data_AF-A0A661AHD4-F1
#
_entry.id   AF-A0A661AHD4-F1
#
_cell.length_a   1.000
_cell.length_b   1.000
_cell.length_c   1.000
_cell.angle_alpha   90.00
_cell.angle_beta   90.00
_cell.angle_gamma   90.00
#
_symmetry.space_group_name_H-M   'P 1'
#
loop_
_entity.id
_entity.type
_entity.pdbx_description
1 polymer ?
#
loop_
_entity_poly.entity_id
_entity_poly.type
_entity_poly.pdbx_seq_one_letter_code
_entity_poly.pdbx_strand_id
1 'polypeptide(L)'
;MILLLVLFPYQSSLSEVLNAMGTDIHGLGYEKLEWSLYTKDYLPIVRSFMGKPLYAYEWEQKKKRDLKTGVVTAYISSAADQGYKIRVPGEKPDLKKDIEEIKKITTQIKDIYKPVDEKRIERILYAIQKKFTDEDTTQPSPGDIGKEFGFTPDTTIKTSTDTLLEWYKSLNIGKLYSLNAQLISIVYNLSRRLLNNPPDTSFSLDTPLGKISVGGHGNNVYEGNYLLIIDADGDDIYRLKGAVLHKTTPVQIIIDLDGNDTYSDSGYVGPGGGVCGTGIVFDLGGNDNYFSHHISIGAGFMGTGLVFDSTGNDNFRAGIMCCGAGFMGTGILYDRSGSDIYSGFLFSEGFAGVYGEGVLYDGEGNDVYYAGGFYLHKPLLPETYQSLSQGFSIGERPDFGGGIGLLYDVSGNDSYYAGTYAQGTSYWFSAGFLFDDSGEDYYNATE
;
A
#
# COMPACT_ATOMS: atom_id res chain seq x y z
N MET A 1 -11.70 -12.66 19.81
CA MET A 1 -13.12 -12.34 19.52
C MET A 1 -13.11 -11.46 18.28
N ILE A 2 -13.58 -11.98 17.15
CA ILE A 2 -13.68 -11.23 15.89
C ILE A 2 -14.88 -10.28 16.06
N LEU A 3 -14.64 -8.98 15.96
CA LEU A 3 -15.72 -8.00 15.95
C LEU A 3 -16.15 -7.82 14.50
N LEU A 4 -17.14 -8.60 14.06
CA LEU A 4 -17.74 -8.42 12.74
C LEU A 4 -18.79 -7.30 12.84
N LEU A 5 -18.42 -6.09 12.43
CA LEU A 5 -19.36 -4.99 12.21
C LEU A 5 -19.88 -5.13 10.77
N VAL A 6 -20.96 -5.89 10.59
CA VAL A 6 -21.70 -5.88 9.32
C VAL A 6 -22.58 -4.64 9.33
N LEU A 7 -22.10 -3.55 8.74
CA LEU A 7 -22.89 -2.34 8.54
C LEU A 7 -23.72 -2.55 7.26
N PHE A 8 -25.01 -2.84 7.44
CA PHE A 8 -26.01 -3.05 6.38
C PHE A 8 -26.47 -1.70 5.76
N PRO A 9 -27.10 -1.71 4.56
CA PRO A 9 -26.68 -1.01 3.35
C PRO A 9 -26.68 0.53 3.37
N TYR A 10 -25.89 1.05 2.42
CA TYR A 10 -25.79 2.41 1.93
C TYR A 10 -27.11 3.19 2.03
N GLN A 11 -27.07 4.31 2.76
CA GLN A 11 -28.12 5.33 2.99
C GLN A 11 -28.83 5.29 4.35
N SER A 12 -28.78 4.21 5.13
CA SER A 12 -29.39 4.21 6.46
C SER A 12 -28.41 4.65 7.54
N SER A 13 -28.78 5.64 8.34
CA SER A 13 -28.05 5.99 9.56
C SER A 13 -28.02 4.80 10.52
N LEU A 14 -26.96 4.67 11.34
CA LEU A 14 -26.89 3.67 12.41
C LEU A 14 -28.19 3.65 13.26
N SER A 15 -28.77 4.82 13.53
CA SER A 15 -30.03 4.96 14.25
C SER A 15 -31.22 4.31 13.53
N GLU A 16 -31.32 4.46 12.21
CA GLU A 16 -32.38 3.83 11.41
C GLU A 16 -32.24 2.31 11.40
N VAL A 17 -31.01 1.80 11.32
CA VAL A 17 -30.72 0.36 11.38
C VAL A 17 -31.11 -0.21 12.74
N LEU A 18 -30.67 0.43 13.84
CA LEU A 18 -31.00 -0.03 15.20
C LEU A 18 -32.52 -0.01 15.43
N ASN A 19 -33.20 1.05 14.97
CA ASN A 19 -34.66 1.13 15.02
C ASN A 19 -35.34 -0.01 14.24
N ALA A 20 -34.86 -0.33 13.04
CA ALA A 20 -35.39 -1.44 12.24
C ALA A 20 -35.16 -2.81 12.90
N MET A 21 -34.06 -2.96 13.63
CA MET A 21 -33.75 -4.14 14.44
C MET A 21 -34.53 -4.19 15.78
N GLY A 22 -35.31 -3.16 16.10
CA GLY A 22 -36.04 -3.06 17.37
C GLY A 22 -35.11 -2.98 18.59
N THR A 23 -33.91 -2.44 18.40
CA THR A 23 -32.88 -2.30 19.43
C THR A 23 -32.36 -0.86 19.49
N ASP A 24 -31.58 -0.56 20.51
CA ASP A 24 -30.74 0.64 20.57
C ASP A 24 -29.26 0.26 20.69
N ILE A 25 -28.43 1.28 20.88
CA ILE A 25 -26.98 1.16 21.12
C ILE A 25 -26.63 0.26 22.31
N HIS A 26 -27.47 0.22 23.35
CA HIS A 26 -27.26 -0.61 24.54
C HIS A 26 -27.55 -2.08 24.25
N GLY A 27 -28.54 -2.35 23.40
CA GLY A 27 -28.87 -3.71 22.96
C GLY A 27 -27.75 -4.41 22.17
N LEU A 28 -26.78 -3.67 21.62
CA LEU A 28 -25.58 -4.25 20.98
C LEU A 28 -24.60 -4.86 22.00
N GLY A 29 -24.73 -4.51 23.29
CA GLY A 29 -23.94 -5.11 24.36
C GLY A 29 -22.44 -4.77 24.33
N TYR A 30 -22.01 -3.73 23.60
CA TYR A 30 -20.60 -3.33 23.54
C TYR A 30 -20.01 -2.96 24.89
N GLU A 31 -20.83 -2.43 25.80
CA GLU A 31 -20.47 -2.15 27.19
C GLU A 31 -20.16 -3.39 28.03
N LYS A 32 -20.45 -4.59 27.51
CA LYS A 32 -20.07 -5.88 28.11
C LYS A 32 -18.77 -6.45 27.52
N LEU A 33 -18.15 -5.79 26.53
CA LEU A 33 -16.89 -6.22 25.95
C LEU A 33 -15.73 -5.86 26.88
N GLU A 34 -15.24 -6.85 27.63
CA GLU A 34 -13.95 -6.75 28.30
C GLU A 34 -12.85 -7.27 27.37
N TRP A 35 -12.09 -6.36 26.77
CA TRP A 35 -10.90 -6.73 26.01
C TRP A 35 -9.81 -7.17 26.98
N SER A 36 -9.48 -8.46 26.98
CA SER A 36 -8.30 -8.94 27.69
C SER A 36 -7.05 -8.49 26.94
N LEU A 37 -6.40 -7.43 27.45
CA LEU A 37 -5.23 -6.81 26.85
C LEU A 37 -3.98 -7.68 27.09
N TYR A 38 -3.89 -8.83 26.42
CA TYR A 38 -2.72 -9.72 26.45
C TYR A 38 -1.63 -9.33 25.46
N THR A 39 -1.92 -8.41 24.53
CA THR A 39 -1.01 -7.96 23.49
C THR A 39 -0.18 -6.78 23.97
N LYS A 40 1.10 -6.74 23.60
CA LYS A 40 2.07 -5.72 24.03
C LYS A 40 1.81 -4.38 23.37
N ASP A 41 1.37 -4.36 22.11
CA ASP A 41 1.15 -3.10 21.38
C ASP A 41 0.07 -3.15 20.30
N TYR A 42 -0.54 -2.00 20.02
CA TYR A 42 -1.67 -1.83 19.10
C TYR A 42 -1.56 -0.51 18.33
N LEU A 43 -2.08 -0.51 17.09
CA LEU A 43 -2.24 0.72 16.33
C LEU A 43 -3.24 1.69 17.02
N PRO A 44 -2.98 3.01 17.08
CA PRO A 44 -3.81 3.96 17.82
C PRO A 44 -5.30 3.98 17.42
N ILE A 45 -5.60 3.91 16.12
CA ILE A 45 -6.98 3.88 15.64
C ILE A 45 -7.71 2.58 16.04
N VAL A 46 -7.03 1.43 15.99
CA VAL A 46 -7.60 0.14 16.40
C VAL A 46 -7.96 0.16 17.88
N ARG A 47 -7.09 0.74 18.71
CA ARG A 47 -7.38 0.96 20.14
C ARG A 47 -8.62 1.84 20.34
N SER A 48 -8.83 2.82 19.46
CA SER A 48 -10.01 3.68 19.48
C SER A 48 -11.28 2.91 19.14
N PHE A 49 -11.25 2.03 18.12
CA PHE A 49 -12.37 1.15 17.78
C PHE A 49 -12.70 0.17 18.90
N MET A 50 -11.70 -0.43 19.53
CA MET A 50 -11.94 -1.34 20.66
C MET A 50 -12.60 -0.62 21.84
N GLY A 51 -12.15 0.60 22.16
CA GLY A 51 -12.71 1.39 23.26
C GLY A 51 -14.07 2.02 22.95
N LYS A 52 -14.37 2.27 21.67
CA LYS A 52 -15.61 2.87 21.18
C LYS A 52 -16.00 2.24 19.84
N PRO A 53 -16.60 1.03 19.82
CA PRO A 53 -16.87 0.31 18.57
C PRO A 53 -17.64 1.11 17.52
N LEU A 54 -18.60 1.93 17.94
CA LEU A 54 -19.39 2.75 17.04
C LEU A 54 -18.66 3.95 16.42
N TYR A 55 -17.48 4.31 16.95
CA TYR A 55 -16.62 5.28 16.30
C TYR A 55 -16.12 4.78 14.93
N ALA A 56 -16.10 3.45 14.69
CA ALA A 56 -15.75 2.89 13.39
C ALA A 56 -16.66 3.40 12.26
N TYR A 57 -17.95 3.59 12.52
CA TYR A 57 -18.89 4.15 11.55
C TYR A 57 -18.59 5.62 11.22
N GLU A 58 -18.33 6.45 12.23
CA GLU A 58 -17.94 7.86 12.01
C GLU A 58 -16.60 7.96 11.26
N TRP A 59 -15.67 7.07 11.60
CA TRP A 59 -14.38 6.96 10.93
C TRP A 59 -14.56 6.57 9.46
N GLU A 60 -15.39 5.56 9.14
CA GLU A 60 -15.68 5.14 7.77
C GLU A 60 -16.16 6.31 6.92
N GLN A 61 -17.19 7.05 7.38
CA GLN A 61 -17.75 8.18 6.64
C GLN A 61 -16.70 9.26 6.37
N LYS A 62 -15.82 9.52 7.35
CA LYS A 62 -14.68 10.42 7.16
C LYS A 62 -13.67 9.84 6.16
N LYS A 63 -13.32 8.56 6.29
CA LYS A 63 -12.30 7.89 5.45
C LYS A 63 -12.74 7.86 4.00
N LYS A 64 -13.98 7.45 3.70
CA LYS A 64 -14.56 7.50 2.34
C LYS A 64 -14.49 8.90 1.72
N ARG A 65 -14.89 9.94 2.47
CA ARG A 65 -14.79 11.33 2.01
C ARG A 65 -13.34 11.76 1.73
N ASP A 66 -12.42 11.40 2.63
CA ASP A 66 -11.01 11.75 2.50
C ASP A 66 -10.38 11.05 1.27
N LEU A 67 -10.73 9.80 1.00
CA LEU A 67 -10.29 9.03 -0.17
C LEU A 67 -10.84 9.63 -1.47
N LYS A 68 -12.14 9.92 -1.53
CA LYS A 68 -12.78 10.61 -2.68
C LYS A 68 -12.25 12.03 -2.93
N THR A 69 -11.60 12.65 -1.94
CA THR A 69 -11.02 13.99 -2.10
C THR A 69 -9.75 13.97 -2.96
N GLY A 70 -8.98 12.87 -2.94
CA GLY A 70 -7.77 12.71 -3.72
C GLY A 70 -6.61 12.09 -2.94
N VAL A 71 -5.62 11.58 -3.68
CA VAL A 71 -4.48 10.79 -3.17
C VAL A 71 -3.66 11.47 -2.07
N VAL A 72 -3.47 12.80 -2.12
CA VAL A 72 -2.75 13.54 -1.06
C VAL A 72 -3.54 13.48 0.26
N THR A 73 -4.86 13.67 0.19
CA THR A 73 -5.74 13.59 1.36
C THR A 73 -5.85 12.16 1.88
N ALA A 74 -5.89 11.17 0.98
CA ALA A 74 -5.83 9.75 1.33
C ALA A 74 -4.61 9.44 2.22
N TYR A 75 -3.41 9.83 1.77
CA TYR A 75 -2.18 9.62 2.53
C TYR A 75 -2.18 10.35 3.90
N ILE A 76 -2.67 11.59 3.94
CA ILE A 76 -2.81 12.35 5.20
C ILE A 76 -3.81 11.66 6.15
N SER A 77 -4.88 11.07 5.61
CA SER A 77 -5.88 10.35 6.41
C SER A 77 -5.26 9.12 7.06
N SER A 78 -4.45 8.35 6.33
CA SER A 78 -3.67 7.23 6.88
C SER A 78 -2.66 7.65 7.95
N ALA A 79 -2.02 8.82 7.80
CA ALA A 79 -1.18 9.37 8.86
C ALA A 79 -1.98 9.69 10.14
N ALA A 80 -3.23 10.14 9.99
CA ALA A 80 -4.11 10.44 11.12
C ALA A 80 -4.55 9.18 11.88
N ASP A 81 -4.73 8.06 11.19
CA ASP A 81 -5.05 6.74 11.78
C ASP A 81 -3.89 6.22 12.65
N GLN A 82 -2.68 6.63 12.32
CA GLN A 82 -1.47 6.38 13.10
C GLN A 82 -1.26 7.40 14.22
N GLY A 83 -2.17 8.37 14.37
CA GLY A 83 -2.13 9.41 15.40
C GLY A 83 -1.33 10.66 15.03
N TYR A 84 -0.93 10.82 13.76
CA TYR A 84 -0.14 11.97 13.30
C TYR A 84 -1.00 13.02 12.60
N LYS A 85 -0.86 14.28 13.01
CA LYS A 85 -1.52 15.41 12.33
C LYS A 85 -0.54 16.05 11.36
N ILE A 86 -0.75 15.81 10.07
CA ILE A 86 0.11 16.32 9.02
C ILE A 86 -0.47 17.59 8.40
N ARG A 87 0.41 18.53 8.05
CA ARG A 87 0.09 19.70 7.25
C ARG A 87 1.05 19.75 6.07
N VAL A 88 0.51 19.92 4.89
CA VAL A 88 1.28 20.12 3.67
C VAL A 88 1.30 21.62 3.36
N PRO A 89 2.47 22.24 3.23
CA PRO A 89 2.57 23.65 2.85
C PRO A 89 2.08 23.86 1.40
N GLY A 90 1.48 25.02 1.13
CA GLY A 90 1.08 25.42 -0.22
C GLY A 90 2.27 25.70 -1.14
N GLU A 91 2.03 25.58 -2.45
CA GLU A 91 3.06 25.51 -3.50
C GLU A 91 3.71 26.83 -3.97
N LYS A 92 4.82 26.67 -4.71
CA LYS A 92 5.37 27.61 -5.68
C LYS A 92 5.65 26.86 -7.02
N PRO A 93 5.26 27.38 -8.19
CA PRO A 93 5.20 26.62 -9.45
C PRO A 93 6.51 26.67 -10.26
N ASP A 94 7.52 25.87 -9.94
CA ASP A 94 8.79 25.88 -10.69
C ASP A 94 9.48 24.50 -10.63
N LEU A 95 9.54 23.79 -11.77
CA LEU A 95 10.11 22.44 -11.90
C LEU A 95 11.50 22.34 -11.26
N LYS A 96 12.35 23.37 -11.46
CA LYS A 96 13.69 23.37 -10.87
C LYS A 96 13.63 23.37 -9.35
N LYS A 97 12.72 24.14 -8.75
CA LYS A 97 12.53 24.17 -7.29
C LYS A 97 11.92 22.88 -6.79
N ASP A 98 11.01 22.26 -7.54
CA ASP A 98 10.43 20.97 -7.21
C ASP A 98 11.51 19.89 -7.13
N ILE A 99 12.38 19.82 -8.14
CA ILE A 99 13.53 18.89 -8.16
C ILE A 99 14.48 19.14 -6.98
N GLU A 100 14.79 20.39 -6.64
CA GLU A 100 15.62 20.70 -5.47
C GLU A 100 14.95 20.27 -4.15
N GLU A 101 13.64 20.49 -4.01
CA GLU A 101 12.90 20.10 -2.81
C GLU A 101 12.76 18.58 -2.72
N ILE A 102 12.54 17.86 -3.83
CA ILE A 102 12.56 16.39 -3.90
C ILE A 102 13.90 15.88 -3.37
N LYS A 103 15.04 16.37 -3.87
CA LYS A 103 16.37 15.95 -3.38
C LYS A 103 16.57 16.22 -1.89
N LYS A 104 16.09 17.37 -1.41
CA LYS A 104 16.15 17.76 0.00
C LYS A 104 15.28 16.86 0.88
N ILE A 105 14.06 16.51 0.44
CA ILE A 105 13.17 15.57 1.12
C ILE A 105 13.79 14.17 1.13
N THR A 106 14.30 13.68 0.00
CA THR A 106 14.98 12.38 -0.11
C THR A 106 16.15 12.26 0.87
N THR A 107 16.95 13.32 1.02
CA THR A 107 18.04 13.36 2.00
C THR A 107 17.51 13.26 3.44
N GLN A 108 16.41 13.96 3.75
CA GLN A 108 15.79 13.88 5.06
C GLN A 108 15.15 12.50 5.34
N ILE A 109 14.54 11.86 4.33
CA ILE A 109 14.02 10.49 4.45
C ILE A 109 15.16 9.53 4.74
N LYS A 110 16.26 9.59 3.97
CA LYS A 110 17.48 8.81 4.22
C LYS A 110 17.99 9.01 5.66
N ASP A 111 17.93 10.24 6.17
CA ASP A 111 18.36 10.55 7.54
C ASP A 111 17.48 9.95 8.63
N ILE A 112 16.16 9.81 8.40
CA ILE A 112 15.23 9.14 9.33
C ILE A 112 15.65 7.70 9.57
N TYR A 113 16.12 7.02 8.51
CA TYR A 113 16.52 5.61 8.56
C TYR A 113 17.96 5.38 9.03
N LYS A 114 18.71 6.40 9.47
CA LYS A 114 20.05 6.21 10.07
C LYS A 114 20.13 5.14 11.18
N PRO A 115 19.09 4.93 12.03
CA PRO A 115 19.08 3.83 13.00
C PRO A 115 19.03 2.43 12.36
N VAL A 116 18.62 2.32 11.10
CA VAL A 116 18.52 1.07 10.33
C VAL A 116 19.63 1.06 9.29
N ASP A 117 20.83 0.65 9.72
CA ASP A 117 21.99 0.54 8.84
C ASP A 117 21.81 -0.53 7.74
N GLU A 118 22.75 -0.57 6.79
CA GLU A 118 22.71 -1.50 5.67
C GLU A 118 22.61 -2.98 6.10
N LYS A 119 23.27 -3.40 7.18
CA LYS A 119 23.17 -4.78 7.68
C LYS A 119 21.78 -5.09 8.23
N ARG A 120 21.14 -4.11 8.86
CA ARG A 120 19.74 -4.23 9.30
C ARG A 120 18.80 -4.28 8.10
N ILE A 121 19.05 -3.51 7.05
CA ILE A 121 18.28 -3.60 5.80
C ILE A 121 18.38 -5.00 5.18
N GLU A 122 19.58 -5.58 5.09
CA GLU A 122 19.77 -6.96 4.61
C GLU A 122 18.96 -7.97 5.44
N ARG A 123 18.94 -7.80 6.76
CA ARG A 123 18.12 -8.62 7.66
C ARG A 123 16.62 -8.39 7.48
N ILE A 124 16.19 -7.16 7.20
CA ILE A 124 14.80 -6.82 6.89
C ILE A 124 14.38 -7.52 5.60
N LEU A 125 15.16 -7.36 4.52
CA LEU A 125 14.89 -8.01 3.23
C LEU A 125 14.74 -9.53 3.38
N TYR A 126 15.69 -10.17 4.07
CA TYR A 126 15.58 -11.60 4.34
C TYR A 126 14.37 -11.98 5.20
N ALA A 127 14.02 -11.15 6.20
CA ALA A 127 12.85 -11.37 7.03
C ALA A 127 11.55 -11.27 6.24
N ILE A 128 11.44 -10.31 5.31
CA ILE A 128 10.26 -10.15 4.46
C ILE A 128 10.07 -11.40 3.59
N GLN A 129 11.14 -11.87 2.94
CA GLN A 129 11.08 -13.07 2.11
C GLN A 129 10.57 -14.28 2.90
N LYS A 130 10.98 -14.44 4.15
CA LYS A 130 10.57 -15.57 5.01
C LYS A 130 9.21 -15.37 5.67
N LYS A 131 8.82 -14.14 6.00
CA LYS A 131 7.59 -13.86 6.76
C LYS A 131 6.33 -14.17 5.95
N PHE A 132 6.40 -13.97 4.64
CA PHE A 132 5.24 -14.10 3.75
C PHE A 132 5.26 -15.36 2.89
N THR A 133 6.20 -16.26 3.14
CA THR A 133 6.24 -17.62 2.55
C THR A 133 6.23 -18.63 3.70
N ASP A 134 5.20 -19.45 3.79
CA ASP A 134 5.11 -20.43 4.87
C ASP A 134 6.27 -21.44 4.80
N GLU A 135 6.89 -21.77 5.94
CA GLU A 135 8.02 -22.71 6.02
C GLU A 135 7.61 -24.13 5.52
N ASP A 136 6.31 -24.45 5.57
CA ASP A 136 5.73 -25.72 5.12
C ASP A 136 5.25 -25.73 3.65
N THR A 137 5.37 -24.62 2.93
CA THR A 137 5.00 -24.58 1.50
C THR A 137 6.02 -25.33 0.65
N THR A 138 5.55 -26.33 -0.11
CA THR A 138 6.37 -27.08 -1.07
C THR A 138 6.55 -26.35 -2.42
N GLN A 139 5.98 -25.14 -2.53
CA GLN A 139 6.02 -24.34 -3.75
C GLN A 139 7.34 -23.57 -3.85
N PRO A 140 7.84 -23.29 -5.08
CA PRO A 140 9.12 -22.64 -5.27
C PRO A 140 9.19 -21.32 -4.49
N SER A 141 10.29 -21.17 -3.73
CA SER A 141 10.57 -19.92 -3.02
C SER A 141 10.56 -18.77 -4.02
N PRO A 142 9.92 -17.63 -3.69
CA PRO A 142 10.15 -16.40 -4.44
C PRO A 142 11.65 -16.11 -4.40
N GLY A 143 12.19 -15.57 -5.49
CA GLY A 143 13.63 -15.55 -5.82
C GLY A 143 14.57 -15.18 -4.65
N ASP A 144 15.84 -15.56 -4.78
CA ASP A 144 16.86 -15.30 -3.73
C ASP A 144 17.13 -13.79 -3.60
N ILE A 145 16.52 -13.16 -2.59
CA ILE A 145 16.66 -11.72 -2.31
C ILE A 145 18.10 -11.34 -1.95
N GLY A 146 18.86 -12.28 -1.37
CA GLY A 146 20.27 -12.11 -1.09
C GLY A 146 21.07 -11.99 -2.38
N LYS A 147 20.86 -12.92 -3.32
CA LYS A 147 21.47 -12.87 -4.65
C LYS A 147 21.10 -11.59 -5.40
N GLU A 148 19.85 -11.15 -5.32
CA GLU A 148 19.38 -9.95 -5.99
C GLU A 148 20.03 -8.65 -5.51
N PHE A 149 20.20 -8.52 -4.19
CA PHE A 149 20.78 -7.32 -3.57
C PHE A 149 22.25 -7.48 -3.17
N GLY A 150 22.89 -8.58 -3.58
CA GLY A 150 24.32 -8.80 -3.43
C GLY A 150 24.77 -9.05 -1.99
N PHE A 151 23.97 -9.73 -1.17
CA PHE A 151 24.33 -10.10 0.20
C PHE A 151 24.05 -11.58 0.49
N THR A 152 24.73 -12.14 1.49
CA THR A 152 24.48 -13.49 1.97
C THR A 152 23.73 -13.42 3.29
N PRO A 153 22.45 -13.86 3.36
CA PRO A 153 21.70 -13.84 4.60
C PRO A 153 22.35 -14.71 5.68
N ASP A 154 22.46 -14.19 6.90
CA ASP A 154 22.80 -15.01 8.07
C ASP A 154 21.55 -15.80 8.51
N THR A 155 21.44 -17.03 8.02
CA THR A 155 20.29 -17.90 8.30
C THR A 155 20.22 -18.38 9.75
N THR A 156 21.26 -18.14 10.56
CA THR A 156 21.26 -18.51 11.98
C THR A 156 20.49 -17.52 12.85
N ILE A 157 20.28 -16.30 12.35
CA ILE A 157 19.58 -15.23 13.07
C ILE A 157 18.15 -15.11 12.53
N LYS A 158 17.17 -15.63 13.27
CA LYS A 158 15.76 -15.34 12.98
C LYS A 158 15.47 -13.88 13.39
N THR A 159 15.12 -13.04 12.42
CA THR A 159 14.63 -11.68 12.70
C THR A 159 13.17 -11.76 13.10
N SER A 160 12.88 -11.61 14.40
CA SER A 160 11.52 -11.63 14.93
C SER A 160 10.79 -10.32 14.66
N THR A 161 9.47 -10.35 14.80
CA THR A 161 8.63 -9.14 14.73
C THR A 161 8.92 -8.16 15.85
N ASP A 162 9.34 -8.61 17.04
CA ASP A 162 9.86 -7.72 18.08
C ASP A 162 11.05 -6.90 17.53
N THR A 163 11.99 -7.55 16.85
CA THR A 163 13.18 -6.88 16.29
C THR A 163 12.80 -5.86 15.22
N LEU A 164 11.90 -6.23 14.31
CA LEU A 164 11.41 -5.32 13.27
C LEU A 164 10.70 -4.11 13.88
N LEU A 165 9.85 -4.35 14.89
CA LEU A 165 9.10 -3.30 15.55
C LEU A 165 10.00 -2.37 16.37
N GLU A 166 11.03 -2.90 17.02
CA GLU A 166 12.06 -2.10 17.70
C GLU A 166 12.75 -1.15 16.72
N TRP A 167 13.13 -1.65 15.55
CA TRP A 167 13.72 -0.82 14.49
C TRP A 167 12.73 0.20 13.97
N TYR A 168 11.49 -0.20 13.65
CA TYR A 168 10.44 0.72 13.22
C TYR A 168 10.19 1.86 14.22
N LYS A 169 10.06 1.53 15.52
CA LYS A 169 9.85 2.52 16.59
C LYS A 169 11.06 3.39 16.87
N SER A 170 12.26 2.98 16.46
CA SER A 170 13.45 3.83 16.54
C SER A 170 13.46 4.96 15.51
N LEU A 171 12.60 4.86 14.47
CA LEU A 171 12.46 5.86 13.42
C LEU A 171 11.53 7.00 13.86
N ASN A 172 11.76 8.19 13.31
CA ASN A 172 10.83 9.31 13.45
C ASN A 172 9.66 9.19 12.45
N ILE A 173 8.71 8.29 12.75
CA ILE A 173 7.58 7.96 11.87
C ILE A 173 6.70 9.19 11.58
N GLY A 174 6.44 10.05 12.57
CA GLY A 174 5.67 11.27 12.33
C GLY A 174 6.35 12.23 11.34
N LYS A 175 7.68 12.33 11.37
CA LYS A 175 8.44 13.11 10.38
C LYS A 175 8.45 12.41 9.02
N LEU A 176 8.49 11.07 8.96
CA LEU A 176 8.40 10.32 7.71
C LEU A 176 7.06 10.60 7.00
N TYR A 177 5.93 10.46 7.71
CA TYR A 177 4.60 10.85 7.19
C TYR A 177 4.57 12.31 6.71
N SER A 178 5.16 13.23 7.46
CA SER A 178 5.20 14.64 7.07
C SER A 178 6.00 14.89 5.78
N LEU A 179 7.12 14.18 5.60
CA LEU A 179 7.96 14.29 4.41
C LEU A 179 7.30 13.64 3.19
N ASN A 180 6.71 12.47 3.36
CA ASN A 180 6.02 11.77 2.27
C ASN A 180 4.75 12.51 1.84
N ALA A 181 3.99 13.10 2.76
CA ALA A 181 2.85 13.95 2.38
C ALA A 181 3.29 15.20 1.58
N GLN A 182 4.43 15.80 1.94
CA GLN A 182 5.03 16.88 1.16
C GLN A 182 5.47 16.39 -0.23
N LEU A 183 6.12 15.23 -0.29
CA LEU A 183 6.60 14.65 -1.53
C LEU A 183 5.44 14.32 -2.49
N ILE A 184 4.43 13.61 -2.01
CA ILE A 184 3.23 13.25 -2.79
C ILE A 184 2.52 14.51 -3.28
N SER A 185 2.43 15.55 -2.46
CA SER A 185 1.85 16.82 -2.91
C SER A 185 2.70 17.53 -3.97
N ILE A 186 4.02 17.49 -3.89
CA ILE A 186 4.89 18.04 -4.95
C ILE A 186 4.68 17.25 -6.24
N VAL A 187 4.68 15.91 -6.17
CA VAL A 187 4.45 15.03 -7.32
C VAL A 187 3.08 15.29 -7.95
N TYR A 188 2.00 15.25 -7.17
CA TYR A 188 0.63 15.49 -7.64
C TYR A 188 0.50 16.82 -8.40
N ASN A 189 1.02 17.90 -7.84
CA ASN A 189 0.92 19.20 -8.48
C ASN A 189 1.88 19.36 -9.68
N LEU A 190 3.05 18.73 -9.62
CA LEU A 190 3.99 18.68 -10.74
C LEU A 190 3.36 17.94 -11.93
N SER A 191 2.79 16.75 -11.71
CA SER A 191 2.02 15.98 -12.69
C SER A 191 0.93 16.83 -13.35
N ARG A 192 0.13 17.56 -12.55
CA ARG A 192 -0.89 18.48 -13.09
C ARG A 192 -0.34 19.62 -13.94
N ARG A 193 0.85 20.14 -13.61
CA ARG A 193 1.51 21.18 -14.43
C ARG A 193 2.01 20.61 -15.74
N LEU A 194 2.60 19.42 -15.68
CA LEU A 194 3.17 18.72 -16.83
C LEU A 194 2.09 18.26 -17.82
N LEU A 195 0.94 17.77 -17.36
CA LEU A 195 -0.21 17.47 -18.24
C LEU A 195 -0.62 18.66 -19.12
N ASN A 196 -0.49 19.89 -18.62
CA ASN A 196 -0.83 21.10 -19.37
C ASN A 196 0.33 21.64 -20.21
N ASN A 197 1.58 21.28 -19.87
CA ASN A 197 2.78 21.70 -20.58
C ASN A 197 3.81 20.55 -20.52
N PRO A 198 3.65 19.51 -21.35
CA PRO A 198 4.56 18.37 -21.37
C PRO A 198 5.99 18.82 -21.70
N PRO A 199 7.01 18.08 -21.24
CA PRO A 199 8.39 18.45 -21.52
C PRO A 199 8.76 18.17 -22.98
N ASP A 200 9.04 19.22 -23.76
CA ASP A 200 9.46 19.11 -25.17
C ASP A 200 10.93 18.65 -25.36
N THR A 201 11.69 18.52 -24.27
CA THR A 201 13.12 18.19 -24.31
C THR A 201 13.47 17.12 -23.30
N SER A 202 14.19 16.10 -23.76
CA SER A 202 14.74 15.09 -22.87
C SER A 202 16.05 15.55 -22.23
N PHE A 203 16.24 15.19 -20.96
CA PHE A 203 17.54 15.30 -20.31
C PHE A 203 17.71 14.26 -19.21
N SER A 204 18.96 14.02 -18.84
CA SER A 204 19.32 13.15 -17.72
C SER A 204 20.38 13.81 -16.85
N LEU A 205 20.25 13.63 -15.55
CA LEU A 205 21.18 14.12 -14.54
C LEU A 205 21.49 13.02 -13.51
N ASP A 206 22.75 12.61 -13.43
CA ASP A 206 23.21 11.72 -12.36
C ASP A 206 23.35 12.49 -11.04
N THR A 207 22.83 11.91 -9.96
CA THR A 207 22.99 12.45 -8.61
C THR A 207 23.38 11.35 -7.63
N PRO A 208 23.98 11.69 -6.47
CA PRO A 208 24.24 10.71 -5.41
C PRO A 208 22.98 10.07 -4.81
N LEU A 209 21.78 10.56 -5.15
CA LEU A 209 20.49 10.05 -4.68
C LEU A 209 19.79 9.19 -5.74
N GLY A 210 20.38 9.01 -6.92
CA GLY A 210 19.75 8.36 -8.08
C GLY A 210 19.71 9.27 -9.30
N LYS A 211 19.53 8.68 -10.48
CA LYS A 211 19.40 9.41 -11.75
C LYS A 211 18.07 10.18 -11.80
N ILE A 212 18.09 11.38 -12.35
CA ILE A 212 16.89 12.15 -12.68
C ILE A 212 16.78 12.15 -14.20
N SER A 213 15.63 11.75 -14.72
CA SER A 213 15.35 11.71 -16.16
C SER A 213 14.08 12.47 -16.46
N VAL A 214 14.13 13.27 -17.52
CA VAL A 214 12.95 13.73 -18.24
C VAL A 214 13.01 13.05 -19.60
N GLY A 215 12.08 12.11 -19.82
CA GLY A 215 11.82 11.45 -21.08
C GLY A 215 11.45 12.47 -22.15
N GLY A 216 11.80 12.16 -23.39
CA GLY A 216 11.30 12.90 -24.53
C GLY A 216 10.30 12.01 -25.26
N HIS A 217 9.46 12.63 -26.10
CA HIS A 217 8.37 11.96 -26.79
C HIS A 217 8.69 10.60 -27.43
N GLY A 218 7.68 9.73 -27.42
CA GLY A 218 7.67 8.40 -27.98
C GLY A 218 8.21 7.35 -27.02
N ASN A 219 8.18 6.08 -27.42
CA ASN A 219 8.49 4.97 -26.53
C ASN A 219 9.93 5.00 -25.99
N ASN A 220 10.06 4.94 -24.67
CA ASN A 220 11.26 4.97 -23.87
C ASN A 220 11.43 3.64 -23.10
N VAL A 221 12.66 3.38 -22.64
CA VAL A 221 12.97 2.22 -21.79
C VAL A 221 13.82 2.69 -20.62
N TYR A 222 13.31 2.46 -19.42
CA TYR A 222 13.93 2.86 -18.17
C TYR A 222 14.48 1.66 -17.40
N GLU A 223 15.81 1.58 -17.33
CA GLU A 223 16.55 0.57 -16.55
C GLU A 223 17.57 1.26 -15.63
N GLY A 224 17.71 0.77 -14.40
CA GLY A 224 18.67 1.26 -13.41
C GLY A 224 18.03 1.91 -12.16
N ASN A 225 18.79 2.79 -11.49
CA ASN A 225 18.37 3.44 -10.24
C ASN A 225 18.03 4.92 -10.49
N TYR A 226 16.75 5.25 -10.41
CA TYR A 226 16.24 6.61 -10.60
C TYR A 226 15.68 7.17 -9.30
N LEU A 227 15.98 8.45 -9.04
CA LEU A 227 15.28 9.26 -8.06
C LEU A 227 13.95 9.76 -8.64
N LEU A 228 13.97 10.24 -9.88
CA LEU A 228 12.82 10.83 -10.57
C LEU A 228 12.87 10.51 -12.06
N ILE A 229 11.77 9.99 -12.58
CA ILE A 229 11.47 9.90 -14.01
C ILE A 229 10.24 10.76 -14.26
N ILE A 230 10.28 11.56 -15.32
CA ILE A 230 9.13 12.26 -15.88
C ILE A 230 9.11 11.86 -17.35
N ASP A 231 8.18 11.04 -17.80
CA ASP A 231 7.94 10.82 -19.22
C ASP A 231 6.82 11.76 -19.72
N ALA A 232 6.75 11.97 -21.03
CA ALA A 232 5.82 12.87 -21.68
C ALA A 232 4.71 12.15 -22.43
N ASP A 233 5.05 11.09 -23.16
CA ASP A 233 4.13 10.25 -23.92
C ASP A 233 4.80 8.96 -24.44
N GLY A 234 3.98 7.99 -24.84
CA GLY A 234 4.41 6.81 -25.61
C GLY A 234 4.26 5.53 -24.82
N ASP A 235 4.23 4.38 -25.50
CA ASP A 235 4.09 3.09 -24.81
C ASP A 235 5.46 2.65 -24.24
N ASP A 236 5.69 2.96 -22.97
CA ASP A 236 6.97 2.91 -22.28
C ASP A 236 7.20 1.62 -21.49
N ILE A 237 8.48 1.35 -21.23
CA ILE A 237 8.89 0.20 -20.43
C ILE A 237 9.72 0.64 -19.23
N TYR A 238 9.13 0.50 -18.05
CA TYR A 238 9.77 0.73 -16.77
C TYR A 238 10.24 -0.61 -16.18
N ARG A 239 11.52 -0.94 -16.34
CA ARG A 239 12.16 -2.15 -15.75
C ARG A 239 13.01 -1.78 -14.56
N LEU A 240 12.35 -1.52 -13.44
CA LEU A 240 12.96 -0.88 -12.27
C LEU A 240 12.78 -1.73 -11.02
N LYS A 241 13.75 -1.61 -10.11
CA LYS A 241 13.55 -2.05 -8.72
C LYS A 241 12.92 -0.92 -7.93
N GLY A 242 12.09 -1.25 -6.95
CA GLY A 242 11.50 -0.27 -6.04
C GLY A 242 12.51 0.39 -5.11
N ALA A 243 12.01 1.27 -4.24
CA ALA A 243 12.84 2.05 -3.33
C ALA A 243 13.26 1.19 -2.12
N VAL A 244 14.53 0.80 -2.09
CA VAL A 244 15.16 0.04 -1.01
C VAL A 244 16.39 0.81 -0.53
N LEU A 245 16.34 1.29 0.70
CA LEU A 245 17.44 2.06 1.27
C LEU A 245 18.77 1.30 1.19
N HIS A 246 19.86 2.00 0.87
CA HIS A 246 21.21 1.46 0.68
C HIS A 246 21.42 0.49 -0.50
N LYS A 247 20.35 -0.12 -1.04
CA LYS A 247 20.45 -1.11 -2.12
C LYS A 247 20.04 -0.57 -3.49
N THR A 248 19.08 0.35 -3.54
CA THR A 248 18.69 1.10 -4.74
C THR A 248 18.76 2.60 -4.43
N THR A 249 17.63 3.31 -4.46
CA THR A 249 17.45 4.69 -4.03
C THR A 249 16.58 4.73 -2.76
N PRO A 250 16.80 5.67 -1.83
CA PRO A 250 15.87 5.89 -0.71
C PRO A 250 14.46 6.31 -1.17
N VAL A 251 14.37 7.00 -2.32
CA VAL A 251 13.14 7.51 -2.90
C VAL A 251 13.16 7.27 -4.41
N GLN A 252 12.12 6.66 -4.95
CA GLN A 252 11.89 6.52 -6.39
C GLN A 252 10.56 7.17 -6.74
N ILE A 253 10.56 8.00 -7.78
CA ILE A 253 9.37 8.68 -8.30
C ILE A 253 9.32 8.44 -9.80
N ILE A 254 8.18 7.98 -10.29
CA ILE A 254 7.85 7.90 -11.71
C ILE A 254 6.62 8.77 -11.93
N ILE A 255 6.68 9.64 -12.93
CA ILE A 255 5.56 10.42 -13.43
C ILE A 255 5.47 10.10 -14.92
N ASP A 256 4.51 9.29 -15.32
CA ASP A 256 4.08 9.15 -16.70
C ASP A 256 2.88 10.08 -16.95
N LEU A 257 2.73 10.60 -18.17
CA LEU A 257 1.64 11.49 -18.52
C LEU A 257 0.62 10.86 -19.46
N ASP A 258 1.00 9.89 -20.30
CA ASP A 258 0.16 9.28 -21.35
C ASP A 258 0.91 8.10 -22.02
N GLY A 259 0.28 6.97 -22.26
CA GLY A 259 0.92 5.83 -22.94
C GLY A 259 0.27 4.52 -22.55
N ASN A 260 0.46 3.42 -23.30
CA ASN A 260 0.10 2.08 -22.78
C ASN A 260 1.38 1.39 -22.30
N ASP A 261 1.68 1.58 -21.04
CA ASP A 261 2.97 1.32 -20.44
C ASP A 261 3.08 -0.07 -19.85
N THR A 262 4.32 -0.45 -19.60
CA THR A 262 4.64 -1.66 -18.85
C THR A 262 5.56 -1.33 -17.68
N TYR A 263 4.99 -1.39 -16.48
CA TYR A 263 5.70 -1.34 -15.22
C TYR A 263 6.07 -2.75 -14.80
N SER A 264 7.35 -3.09 -14.92
CA SER A 264 7.84 -4.40 -14.55
C SER A 264 9.04 -4.30 -13.63
N ASP A 265 9.16 -5.25 -12.73
CA ASP A 265 10.35 -5.31 -11.91
C ASP A 265 11.46 -6.14 -12.55
N SER A 266 12.65 -5.98 -11.97
CA SER A 266 13.80 -6.83 -12.22
C SER A 266 14.20 -7.59 -10.95
N GLY A 267 13.25 -7.83 -10.03
CA GLY A 267 13.58 -8.20 -8.65
C GLY A 267 12.40 -8.43 -7.69
N TYR A 268 12.69 -8.52 -6.40
CA TYR A 268 11.74 -8.83 -5.33
C TYR A 268 10.96 -7.60 -4.86
N VAL A 269 11.48 -6.39 -5.12
CA VAL A 269 10.80 -5.12 -4.84
C VAL A 269 10.65 -4.39 -6.16
N GLY A 270 9.40 -4.17 -6.58
CA GLY A 270 9.07 -3.56 -7.87
C GLY A 270 8.69 -2.08 -7.82
N PRO A 271 8.37 -1.48 -8.98
CA PRO A 271 7.86 -0.11 -9.06
C PRO A 271 6.69 0.14 -8.11
N GLY A 272 6.66 1.33 -7.51
CA GLY A 272 5.67 1.69 -6.48
C GLY A 272 5.87 1.00 -5.12
N GLY A 273 6.86 0.11 -4.99
CA GLY A 273 7.23 -0.55 -3.74
C GLY A 273 8.25 0.24 -2.91
N GLY A 274 8.09 0.26 -1.59
CA GLY A 274 9.00 0.92 -0.65
C GLY A 274 9.39 0.05 0.55
N VAL A 275 10.67 -0.36 0.62
CA VAL A 275 11.25 -1.08 1.78
C VAL A 275 12.26 -0.19 2.50
N CYS A 276 11.89 0.30 3.68
CA CYS A 276 12.66 1.35 4.38
C CYS A 276 12.96 2.58 3.49
N GLY A 277 12.08 2.83 2.52
CA GLY A 277 12.21 3.86 1.51
C GLY A 277 10.83 4.32 1.03
N THR A 278 10.80 5.09 -0.05
CA THR A 278 9.54 5.61 -0.62
C THR A 278 9.49 5.40 -2.13
N GLY A 279 8.60 4.53 -2.59
CA GLY A 279 8.32 4.32 -4.02
C GLY A 279 7.00 5.00 -4.40
N ILE A 280 7.03 5.83 -5.44
CA ILE A 280 5.87 6.57 -5.95
C ILE A 280 5.80 6.39 -7.46
N VAL A 281 4.63 5.98 -7.96
CA VAL A 281 4.28 6.00 -9.39
C VAL A 281 3.04 6.86 -9.55
N PHE A 282 3.09 7.78 -10.49
CA PHE A 282 1.94 8.54 -10.98
C PHE A 282 1.85 8.25 -12.47
N ASP A 283 0.92 7.41 -12.84
CA ASP A 283 0.47 7.25 -14.22
C ASP A 283 -0.79 8.11 -14.39
N LEU A 284 -0.88 8.82 -15.52
CA LEU A 284 -1.96 9.77 -15.77
C LEU A 284 -2.83 9.38 -16.95
N GLY A 285 -2.48 8.34 -17.71
CA GLY A 285 -3.36 7.81 -18.72
C GLY A 285 -2.75 6.69 -19.54
N GLY A 286 -3.57 5.68 -19.82
CA GLY A 286 -3.08 4.54 -20.57
C GLY A 286 -4.02 3.35 -20.60
N ASN A 287 -3.51 2.19 -21.01
CA ASN A 287 -4.05 0.90 -20.62
C ASN A 287 -2.84 0.06 -20.25
N ASP A 288 -2.46 0.15 -18.99
CA ASP A 288 -1.14 -0.12 -18.50
C ASP A 288 -1.03 -1.50 -17.89
N ASN A 289 0.19 -2.04 -17.96
CA ASN A 289 0.49 -3.35 -17.44
C ASN A 289 1.49 -3.23 -16.29
N TYR A 290 0.98 -3.36 -15.07
CA TYR A 290 1.79 -3.40 -13.86
C TYR A 290 2.09 -4.86 -13.51
N PHE A 291 3.21 -5.37 -14.00
CA PHE A 291 3.64 -6.76 -13.80
C PHE A 291 4.88 -6.85 -12.93
N SER A 292 4.67 -7.09 -11.64
CA SER A 292 5.75 -7.23 -10.66
C SER A 292 5.69 -8.58 -9.93
N HIS A 293 6.78 -9.00 -9.31
CA HIS A 293 6.90 -10.21 -8.51
C HIS A 293 6.35 -10.00 -7.10
N HIS A 294 7.00 -9.18 -6.27
CA HIS A 294 6.59 -8.97 -4.87
C HIS A 294 6.82 -7.50 -4.49
N ILE A 295 6.28 -7.06 -3.36
CA ILE A 295 6.51 -5.74 -2.74
C ILE A 295 6.54 -4.62 -3.78
N SER A 296 5.40 -4.39 -4.41
CA SER A 296 5.24 -3.53 -5.59
C SER A 296 3.82 -2.97 -5.62
N ILE A 297 3.48 -2.19 -6.65
CA ILE A 297 2.12 -1.70 -6.89
C ILE A 297 1.57 -1.03 -5.62
N GLY A 298 2.32 -0.06 -5.11
CA GLY A 298 1.94 0.72 -3.96
C GLY A 298 2.20 0.05 -2.61
N ALA A 299 2.99 -1.04 -2.53
CA ALA A 299 3.25 -1.69 -1.24
C ALA A 299 4.36 -1.02 -0.40
N GLY A 300 4.13 -0.90 0.91
CA GLY A 300 5.08 -0.33 1.87
C GLY A 300 5.45 -1.29 3.01
N PHE A 301 6.75 -1.59 3.15
CA PHE A 301 7.31 -2.34 4.28
C PHE A 301 8.32 -1.50 5.05
N MET A 302 8.01 -1.14 6.31
CA MET A 302 8.83 -0.17 7.07
C MET A 302 9.07 1.14 6.30
N GLY A 303 8.20 1.47 5.35
CA GLY A 303 8.35 2.53 4.36
C GLY A 303 7.02 2.91 3.73
N THR A 304 7.07 3.57 2.57
CA THR A 304 5.88 3.98 1.83
C THR A 304 5.93 3.49 0.39
N GLY A 305 4.88 2.80 -0.04
CA GLY A 305 4.60 2.56 -1.45
C GLY A 305 3.35 3.35 -1.85
N LEU A 306 3.36 3.92 -3.05
CA LEU A 306 2.21 4.59 -3.62
C LEU A 306 2.19 4.41 -5.13
N VAL A 307 1.05 3.97 -5.66
CA VAL A 307 0.72 4.07 -7.09
C VAL A 307 -0.55 4.90 -7.19
N PHE A 308 -0.50 5.92 -8.04
CA PHE A 308 -1.64 6.69 -8.47
C PHE A 308 -1.80 6.41 -9.96
N ASP A 309 -2.92 5.82 -10.33
CA ASP A 309 -3.36 5.71 -11.72
C ASP A 309 -4.55 6.67 -11.91
N SER A 310 -4.62 7.32 -13.06
CA SER A 310 -5.67 8.31 -13.32
C SER A 310 -6.74 7.86 -14.29
N THR A 311 -6.41 7.07 -15.31
CA THR A 311 -7.36 6.63 -16.33
C THR A 311 -6.77 5.44 -17.09
N GLY A 312 -7.56 4.40 -17.31
CA GLY A 312 -7.17 3.36 -18.23
C GLY A 312 -8.08 2.16 -18.21
N ASN A 313 -7.61 1.02 -18.71
CA ASN A 313 -8.14 -0.28 -18.33
C ASN A 313 -6.91 -1.13 -18.05
N ASP A 314 -6.56 -1.17 -16.78
CA ASP A 314 -5.22 -1.45 -16.34
C ASP A 314 -5.15 -2.82 -15.69
N ASN A 315 -3.94 -3.36 -15.69
CA ASN A 315 -3.68 -4.72 -15.27
C ASN A 315 -2.63 -4.74 -14.18
N PHE A 316 -3.09 -4.73 -12.93
CA PHE A 316 -2.28 -4.75 -11.73
C PHE A 316 -2.04 -6.19 -11.27
N ARG A 317 -0.90 -6.79 -11.66
CA ARG A 317 -0.55 -8.16 -11.25
C ARG A 317 0.77 -8.23 -10.51
N ALA A 318 0.68 -8.76 -9.29
CA ALA A 318 1.86 -9.15 -8.55
C ALA A 318 1.61 -10.35 -7.64
N GLY A 319 2.66 -10.80 -6.96
CA GLY A 319 2.62 -11.95 -6.09
C GLY A 319 2.25 -11.58 -4.66
N ILE A 320 3.24 -11.17 -3.87
CA ILE A 320 3.11 -11.06 -2.41
C ILE A 320 3.35 -9.61 -2.00
N MET A 321 2.51 -9.07 -1.11
CA MET A 321 2.58 -7.67 -0.68
C MET A 321 2.52 -6.72 -1.88
N CYS A 322 1.33 -6.54 -2.44
CA CYS A 322 1.12 -5.68 -3.59
C CYS A 322 -0.24 -4.97 -3.52
N CYS A 323 -0.57 -4.18 -4.52
CA CYS A 323 -1.85 -3.47 -4.67
C CYS A 323 -2.25 -2.76 -3.36
N GLY A 324 -1.39 -1.86 -2.91
CA GLY A 324 -1.64 -1.04 -1.72
C GLY A 324 -1.41 -1.73 -0.38
N ALA A 325 -0.57 -2.76 -0.29
CA ALA A 325 -0.30 -3.46 0.97
C ALA A 325 0.65 -2.72 1.93
N GLY A 326 0.38 -2.74 3.23
CA GLY A 326 1.21 -2.10 4.26
C GLY A 326 1.66 -3.03 5.40
N PHE A 327 2.94 -3.00 5.78
CA PHE A 327 3.44 -3.67 7.00
C PHE A 327 4.46 -2.78 7.70
N MET A 328 4.18 -2.36 8.92
CA MET A 328 4.93 -1.30 9.62
C MET A 328 5.20 -0.10 8.70
N GLY A 329 4.24 0.23 7.84
CA GLY A 329 4.44 1.09 6.69
C GLY A 329 3.12 1.38 6.01
N THR A 330 3.15 2.22 4.99
CA THR A 330 1.96 2.66 4.26
C THR A 330 2.02 2.14 2.84
N GLY A 331 1.01 1.40 2.42
CA GLY A 331 0.78 1.09 1.02
C GLY A 331 -0.50 1.73 0.51
N ILE A 332 -0.44 2.33 -0.67
CA ILE A 332 -1.60 2.93 -1.36
C ILE A 332 -1.55 2.57 -2.84
N LEU A 333 -2.58 1.91 -3.34
CA LEU A 333 -2.96 1.92 -4.74
C LEU A 333 -4.20 2.80 -4.85
N TYR A 334 -4.13 3.84 -5.68
CA TYR A 334 -5.20 4.80 -5.89
C TYR A 334 -5.45 4.86 -7.40
N ASP A 335 -6.37 4.04 -7.87
CA ASP A 335 -6.92 4.16 -9.21
C ASP A 335 -8.12 5.12 -9.19
N ARG A 336 -8.32 5.86 -10.29
CA ARG A 336 -9.42 6.83 -10.40
C ARG A 336 -10.53 6.39 -11.32
N SER A 337 -10.24 5.61 -12.35
CA SER A 337 -11.21 5.20 -13.35
C SER A 337 -10.60 4.18 -14.30
N GLY A 338 -11.35 3.14 -14.62
CA GLY A 338 -10.98 2.15 -15.60
C GLY A 338 -11.79 0.89 -15.41
N SER A 339 -11.74 -0.07 -16.32
CA SER A 339 -12.22 -1.42 -16.01
C SER A 339 -11.01 -2.34 -15.87
N ASP A 340 -10.61 -2.52 -14.63
CA ASP A 340 -9.28 -2.93 -14.24
C ASP A 340 -9.25 -4.36 -13.69
N ILE A 341 -8.04 -4.91 -13.66
CA ILE A 341 -7.78 -6.21 -13.05
C ILE A 341 -6.74 -6.03 -11.96
N TYR A 342 -7.15 -6.28 -10.73
CA TYR A 342 -6.29 -6.36 -9.56
C TYR A 342 -6.03 -7.83 -9.24
N SER A 343 -4.77 -8.27 -9.30
CA SER A 343 -4.40 -9.64 -9.02
C SER A 343 -3.18 -9.75 -8.12
N GLY A 344 -3.39 -10.34 -6.93
CA GLY A 344 -2.35 -10.70 -5.98
C GLY A 344 -2.40 -12.17 -5.60
N PHE A 345 -1.29 -12.76 -5.16
CA PHE A 345 -1.29 -14.09 -4.54
C PHE A 345 -1.65 -14.04 -3.07
N LEU A 346 -0.98 -13.15 -2.31
CA LEU A 346 -1.07 -13.05 -0.86
C LEU A 346 -0.79 -11.62 -0.42
N PHE A 347 -1.46 -11.18 0.65
CA PHE A 347 -1.21 -9.87 1.26
C PHE A 347 -1.35 -8.72 0.25
N SER A 348 -2.37 -8.76 -0.59
CA SER A 348 -2.65 -7.78 -1.65
C SER A 348 -3.94 -6.99 -1.39
N GLU A 349 -4.26 -6.09 -2.30
CA GLU A 349 -5.57 -5.43 -2.41
C GLU A 349 -5.97 -4.77 -1.08
N GLY A 350 -5.14 -3.83 -0.63
CA GLY A 350 -5.38 -3.10 0.62
C GLY A 350 -5.07 -3.90 1.89
N PHE A 351 -4.19 -4.90 1.83
CA PHE A 351 -3.78 -5.66 3.02
C PHE A 351 -3.00 -4.80 4.04
N ALA A 352 -3.20 -5.06 5.35
CA ALA A 352 -2.32 -4.50 6.38
C ALA A 352 -1.85 -5.49 7.46
N GLY A 353 -0.55 -5.50 7.72
CA GLY A 353 0.07 -6.20 8.86
C GLY A 353 0.27 -5.32 10.10
N VAL A 354 1.16 -5.74 10.99
CA VAL A 354 1.53 -5.02 12.23
C VAL A 354 1.88 -3.57 11.94
N TYR A 355 1.17 -2.61 12.54
CA TYR A 355 1.33 -1.15 12.30
C TYR A 355 1.21 -0.72 10.83
N GLY A 356 0.76 -1.60 9.95
CA GLY A 356 0.57 -1.34 8.54
C GLY A 356 -0.68 -0.49 8.29
N GLU A 357 -0.62 0.29 7.24
CA GLU A 357 -1.80 0.84 6.59
C GLU A 357 -1.78 0.36 5.14
N GLY A 358 -2.81 -0.37 4.72
CA GLY A 358 -2.99 -0.77 3.34
C GLY A 358 -4.27 -0.19 2.77
N VAL A 359 -4.18 0.44 1.61
CA VAL A 359 -5.30 1.07 0.92
C VAL A 359 -5.26 0.70 -0.55
N LEU A 360 -6.32 0.07 -1.03
CA LEU A 360 -6.70 0.09 -2.44
C LEU A 360 -7.95 0.98 -2.54
N TYR A 361 -7.87 2.01 -3.37
CA TYR A 361 -9.00 2.84 -3.76
C TYR A 361 -9.18 2.72 -5.27
N ASP A 362 -10.39 2.37 -5.68
CA ASP A 362 -10.86 2.37 -7.07
C ASP A 362 -12.04 3.35 -7.18
N GLY A 363 -12.04 4.14 -8.25
CA GLY A 363 -12.98 5.24 -8.42
C GLY A 363 -14.22 4.94 -9.25
N GLU A 364 -14.06 4.22 -10.36
CA GLU A 364 -15.11 3.99 -11.36
C GLU A 364 -14.70 2.83 -12.27
N GLY A 365 -15.55 1.85 -12.50
CA GLY A 365 -15.15 0.75 -13.37
C GLY A 365 -16.12 -0.41 -13.52
N ASN A 366 -15.65 -1.52 -14.07
CA ASN A 366 -16.24 -2.83 -13.80
C ASN A 366 -15.06 -3.77 -13.61
N ASP A 367 -14.72 -4.02 -12.36
CA ASP A 367 -13.39 -4.41 -11.98
C ASP A 367 -13.34 -5.86 -11.54
N VAL A 368 -12.14 -6.44 -11.65
CA VAL A 368 -11.88 -7.81 -11.20
C VAL A 368 -10.82 -7.78 -10.12
N TYR A 369 -11.23 -8.15 -8.90
CA TYR A 369 -10.36 -8.30 -7.75
C TYR A 369 -10.07 -9.79 -7.52
N TYR A 370 -8.85 -10.24 -7.77
CA TYR A 370 -8.45 -11.63 -7.68
C TYR A 370 -7.27 -11.82 -6.71
N ALA A 371 -7.57 -12.31 -5.51
CA ALA A 371 -6.57 -12.63 -4.49
C ALA A 371 -6.43 -14.15 -4.29
N GLY A 372 -5.30 -14.74 -4.67
CA GLY A 372 -4.99 -16.14 -4.43
C GLY A 372 -4.36 -16.84 -5.63
N GLY A 373 -4.78 -18.08 -5.92
CA GLY A 373 -4.37 -18.82 -7.12
C GLY A 373 -2.97 -19.47 -7.06
N PHE A 374 -2.15 -19.15 -6.06
CA PHE A 374 -0.79 -19.67 -5.93
C PHE A 374 -0.65 -20.61 -4.72
N TYR A 375 -0.72 -20.08 -3.49
CA TYR A 375 -0.44 -20.84 -2.26
C TYR A 375 -1.70 -21.48 -1.66
N LEU A 376 -1.72 -22.81 -1.57
CA LEU A 376 -2.79 -23.54 -0.87
C LEU A 376 -2.68 -23.37 0.65
N HIS A 377 -3.82 -23.27 1.33
CA HIS A 377 -3.92 -23.07 2.78
C HIS A 377 -3.75 -24.40 3.54
N LYS A 378 -2.68 -25.14 3.26
CA LYS A 378 -2.39 -26.42 3.94
C LYS A 378 -1.78 -26.18 5.32
N PRO A 379 -2.08 -27.03 6.33
CA PRO A 379 -2.97 -28.18 6.28
C PRO A 379 -4.44 -27.86 6.61
N LEU A 380 -4.77 -26.61 6.96
CA LEU A 380 -6.09 -26.23 7.48
C LEU A 380 -7.19 -26.37 6.44
N LEU A 381 -6.99 -25.80 5.25
CA LEU A 381 -7.91 -25.83 4.11
C LEU A 381 -7.15 -26.25 2.84
N PRO A 382 -6.89 -27.56 2.67
CA PRO A 382 -5.95 -28.06 1.67
C PRO A 382 -6.30 -27.79 0.21
N GLU A 383 -7.58 -27.55 -0.08
CA GLU A 383 -8.14 -27.35 -1.42
C GLU A 383 -8.46 -25.87 -1.71
N THR A 384 -8.12 -24.98 -0.79
CA THR A 384 -8.40 -23.54 -0.90
C THR A 384 -7.11 -22.74 -0.89
N TYR A 385 -7.08 -21.63 -1.61
CA TYR A 385 -5.95 -20.72 -1.57
C TYR A 385 -5.96 -19.87 -0.30
N GLN A 386 -4.78 -19.62 0.24
CA GLN A 386 -4.59 -18.62 1.28
C GLN A 386 -4.49 -17.25 0.59
N SER A 387 -5.37 -16.30 0.93
CA SER A 387 -5.40 -14.96 0.28
C SER A 387 -4.91 -13.84 1.19
N LEU A 388 -5.49 -13.68 2.39
CA LEU A 388 -5.09 -12.61 3.34
C LEU A 388 -5.07 -11.21 2.67
N SER A 389 -6.11 -10.88 1.91
CA SER A 389 -6.14 -9.73 0.98
C SER A 389 -7.53 -9.08 0.95
N GLN A 390 -7.78 -8.13 0.05
CA GLN A 390 -9.09 -7.46 -0.10
C GLN A 390 -9.53 -6.77 1.18
N GLY A 391 -8.74 -5.80 1.61
CA GLY A 391 -8.96 -5.06 2.85
C GLY A 391 -8.70 -5.87 4.12
N PHE A 392 -8.09 -7.06 4.01
CA PHE A 392 -7.75 -7.86 5.18
C PHE A 392 -6.66 -7.21 6.03
N SER A 393 -6.77 -7.35 7.36
CA SER A 393 -5.67 -6.95 8.24
C SER A 393 -5.37 -7.96 9.35
N ILE A 394 -4.08 -8.18 9.63
CA ILE A 394 -3.64 -9.13 10.66
C ILE A 394 -2.52 -8.61 11.56
N GLY A 395 -2.65 -8.89 12.87
CA GLY A 395 -1.57 -8.78 13.85
C GLY A 395 -0.85 -10.10 14.11
N GLU A 396 0.23 -10.04 14.88
CA GLU A 396 1.04 -11.22 15.21
C GLU A 396 0.88 -11.65 16.66
N ARG A 397 0.44 -12.90 16.84
CA ARG A 397 0.20 -13.48 18.14
C ARG A 397 1.48 -13.81 18.91
N PRO A 398 1.44 -13.72 20.25
CA PRO A 398 0.38 -13.10 21.06
C PRO A 398 0.54 -11.57 21.20
N ASP A 399 1.64 -11.01 20.70
CA ASP A 399 2.21 -9.78 21.23
C ASP A 399 1.90 -8.50 20.45
N PHE A 400 1.51 -8.58 19.18
CA PHE A 400 1.41 -7.40 18.31
C PHE A 400 0.07 -7.31 17.59
N GLY A 401 -0.66 -6.21 17.79
CA GLY A 401 -1.82 -5.89 16.97
C GLY A 401 -1.43 -5.59 15.51
N GLY A 402 -2.40 -5.73 14.61
CA GLY A 402 -2.22 -5.48 13.19
C GLY A 402 -2.34 -4.01 12.81
N GLY A 403 -2.97 -3.77 11.66
CA GLY A 403 -3.06 -2.47 11.02
C GLY A 403 -4.50 -2.11 10.63
N ILE A 404 -4.60 -1.23 9.63
CA ILE A 404 -5.83 -0.94 8.89
C ILE A 404 -5.67 -1.41 7.45
N GLY A 405 -6.41 -2.45 7.08
CA GLY A 405 -6.54 -2.89 5.69
C GLY A 405 -7.83 -2.33 5.10
N LEU A 406 -7.77 -1.81 3.88
CA LEU A 406 -8.91 -1.20 3.21
C LEU A 406 -8.88 -1.45 1.71
N LEU A 407 -9.94 -2.05 1.18
CA LEU A 407 -10.33 -1.98 -0.23
C LEU A 407 -11.56 -1.09 -0.31
N TYR A 408 -11.50 -0.04 -1.14
CA TYR A 408 -12.65 0.82 -1.42
C TYR A 408 -12.90 0.93 -2.91
N ASP A 409 -13.96 0.28 -3.37
CA ASP A 409 -14.57 0.46 -4.68
C ASP A 409 -15.72 1.47 -4.59
N VAL A 410 -15.74 2.44 -5.50
CA VAL A 410 -16.74 3.51 -5.50
C VAL A 410 -17.92 3.22 -6.42
N SER A 411 -17.71 2.62 -7.59
CA SER A 411 -18.81 2.28 -8.49
C SER A 411 -18.38 1.35 -9.60
N GLY A 412 -19.19 0.32 -9.84
CA GLY A 412 -19.00 -0.54 -10.99
C GLY A 412 -20.00 -1.68 -11.03
N ASN A 413 -19.67 -2.77 -11.71
CA ASN A 413 -20.30 -4.06 -11.47
C ASN A 413 -19.18 -5.06 -11.33
N ASP A 414 -18.78 -5.28 -10.10
CA ASP A 414 -17.42 -5.73 -9.80
C ASP A 414 -17.41 -7.19 -9.39
N SER A 415 -16.29 -7.85 -9.60
CA SER A 415 -16.13 -9.27 -9.29
C SER A 415 -14.96 -9.51 -8.35
N TYR A 416 -15.28 -9.94 -7.13
CA TYR A 416 -14.33 -10.23 -6.07
C TYR A 416 -14.15 -11.74 -5.93
N TYR A 417 -12.94 -12.22 -6.21
CA TYR A 417 -12.53 -13.61 -6.07
C TYR A 417 -11.40 -13.73 -5.04
N ALA A 418 -11.65 -14.49 -3.98
CA ALA A 418 -10.64 -14.81 -3.00
C ALA A 418 -10.79 -16.23 -2.43
N GLY A 419 -9.71 -16.73 -1.84
CA GLY A 419 -9.74 -17.87 -0.94
C GLY A 419 -10.08 -17.41 0.48
N THR A 420 -9.24 -17.80 1.43
CA THR A 420 -9.48 -17.56 2.87
C THR A 420 -8.89 -16.28 3.38
N TYR A 421 -9.53 -15.71 4.40
CA TYR A 421 -9.13 -14.46 5.05
C TYR A 421 -9.11 -13.27 4.07
N ALA A 422 -10.26 -12.99 3.46
CA ALA A 422 -10.41 -11.87 2.53
C ALA A 422 -11.69 -11.07 2.81
N GLN A 423 -11.97 -10.07 1.97
CA GLN A 423 -13.21 -9.30 1.97
C GLN A 423 -13.49 -8.58 3.29
N GLY A 424 -12.57 -7.70 3.68
CA GLY A 424 -12.72 -6.81 4.84
C GLY A 424 -12.65 -7.51 6.19
N THR A 425 -12.24 -8.77 6.25
CA THR A 425 -12.04 -9.46 7.53
C THR A 425 -10.77 -8.98 8.25
N SER A 426 -10.65 -9.25 9.55
CA SER A 426 -9.46 -8.88 10.30
C SER A 426 -9.16 -9.86 11.42
N TYR A 427 -7.87 -10.00 11.76
CA TYR A 427 -7.44 -10.88 12.82
C TYR A 427 -6.29 -10.34 13.67
N TRP A 428 -6.41 -10.63 14.98
CA TRP A 428 -5.52 -10.22 16.06
C TRP A 428 -5.30 -8.69 16.18
N PHE A 429 -6.27 -8.03 16.82
CA PHE A 429 -6.22 -6.59 17.14
C PHE A 429 -5.85 -5.72 15.94
N SER A 430 -6.65 -5.84 14.88
CA SER A 430 -6.54 -5.12 13.62
C SER A 430 -7.93 -4.74 13.13
N ALA A 431 -8.02 -3.90 12.11
CA ALA A 431 -9.28 -3.63 11.41
C ALA A 431 -9.11 -3.79 9.91
N GLY A 432 -10.06 -4.49 9.30
CA GLY A 432 -10.14 -4.71 7.87
C GLY A 432 -11.46 -4.15 7.35
N PHE A 433 -11.46 -3.67 6.12
CA PHE A 433 -12.59 -3.00 5.51
C PHE A 433 -12.65 -3.31 4.01
N LEU A 434 -13.83 -3.70 3.54
CA LEU A 434 -14.18 -3.67 2.12
C LEU A 434 -15.38 -2.74 2.00
N PHE A 435 -15.22 -1.66 1.25
CA PHE A 435 -16.27 -0.71 0.92
C PHE A 435 -16.56 -0.84 -0.57
N ASP A 436 -17.84 -0.96 -0.91
CA ASP A 436 -18.32 -1.04 -2.28
C ASP A 436 -19.60 -0.19 -2.35
N ASP A 437 -19.50 0.99 -2.97
CA ASP A 437 -20.52 2.03 -2.88
C ASP A 437 -21.73 1.83 -3.80
N SER A 438 -21.57 1.22 -4.98
CA SER A 438 -22.67 0.97 -5.91
C SER A 438 -22.29 0.01 -7.02
N GLY A 439 -23.18 -0.92 -7.33
CA GLY A 439 -23.01 -1.84 -8.43
C GLY A 439 -23.92 -3.05 -8.35
N GLU A 440 -23.90 -3.89 -9.37
CA GLU A 440 -24.41 -5.26 -9.33
C GLU A 440 -23.24 -6.25 -9.19
N ASP A 441 -22.73 -6.37 -7.97
CA ASP A 441 -21.43 -7.00 -7.73
C ASP A 441 -21.52 -8.49 -7.38
N TYR A 442 -20.43 -9.20 -7.67
CA TYR A 442 -20.27 -10.63 -7.41
C TYR A 442 -19.13 -10.89 -6.43
N TYR A 443 -19.45 -11.54 -5.31
CA TYR A 443 -18.47 -11.90 -4.28
C TYR A 443 -18.33 -13.41 -4.16
N ASN A 444 -17.10 -13.90 -4.30
CA ASN A 444 -16.74 -15.29 -4.13
C ASN A 444 -15.52 -15.40 -3.21
N ALA A 445 -15.75 -15.85 -1.97
CA ALA A 445 -14.70 -16.16 -1.01
C ALA A 445 -14.96 -17.50 -0.34
N THR A 446 -13.91 -18.08 0.25
CA THR A 446 -14.02 -19.34 0.99
C THR A 446 -13.51 -19.14 2.41
N GLU A 447 -14.38 -19.41 3.40
CA GLU A 447 -14.13 -19.36 4.86
C GLU A 447 -13.62 -18.05 5.45
#